data_AF-A0AAV8ZI58-F1
#
_entry.id   AF-A0AAV8ZI58-F1
#
_cell.length_a   1.000
_cell.length_b   1.000
_cell.length_c   1.000
_cell.angle_alpha   90.00
_cell.angle_beta   90.00
_cell.angle_gamma   90.00
#
_symmetry.space_group_name_H-M   'P 1'
#
loop_
_entity.id
_entity.type
_entity.pdbx_description
1 polymer ?
#
loop_
_entity_poly.entity_id
_entity_poly.type
_entity_poly.pdbx_seq_one_letter_code
_entity_poly.pdbx_strand_id
1 'polypeptide(L)'
;MGEHLSFKTIPMSLIRTFSMMLGEIDFLGTYVKPYYLNNDEERSFLPFPLPAFFILGLFMVLMPILLMNLLIGLAVGDIESVRRNAQLKRLAMQVVLHTELERKLPRRLLERVDKIEIIEYPNDTKCKLGFLDSILRKWCGNPFSDDGLDMVMDNGEDFVVAELEKTKRRLRDITTALETQHQFLRLIVQKMEIKTEADDVDEGVSPNNLNPVNGHANKWTSPKIRKKLRSVLSFNNKGNS
;
A
#
# COMPACT_ATOMS: atom_id res chain seq x y z
N MET A 1 -6.17 41.86 -32.75
CA MET A 1 -6.30 40.76 -31.78
C MET A 1 -6.48 39.49 -32.60
N GLY A 2 -5.57 38.53 -32.51
CA GLY A 2 -5.61 37.31 -33.33
C GLY A 2 -6.84 36.47 -32.97
N GLU A 3 -7.78 36.31 -33.90
CA GLU A 3 -9.02 35.56 -33.69
C GLU A 3 -8.87 34.12 -34.16
N HIS A 4 -8.23 33.27 -33.35
CA HIS A 4 -8.36 31.84 -33.58
C HIS A 4 -9.79 31.41 -33.20
N LEU A 5 -10.55 30.84 -34.15
CA LEU A 5 -11.97 30.46 -34.00
C LEU A 5 -12.26 29.67 -32.71
N SER A 6 -11.26 28.92 -32.24
CA SER A 6 -11.37 28.05 -31.07
C SER A 6 -11.18 28.75 -29.73
N PHE A 7 -10.70 30.00 -29.72
CA PHE A 7 -10.55 30.83 -28.53
C PHE A 7 -11.44 32.08 -28.58
N LYS A 8 -12.39 32.13 -29.54
CA LYS A 8 -13.28 33.28 -29.75
C LYS A 8 -14.34 33.44 -28.66
N THR A 9 -14.80 32.33 -28.08
CA THR A 9 -15.76 32.35 -26.98
C THR A 9 -15.22 31.62 -25.77
N ILE A 10 -15.53 32.12 -24.58
CA ILE A 10 -15.15 31.52 -23.30
C ILE A 10 -15.52 30.03 -23.25
N PRO A 11 -16.76 29.59 -23.56
CA PRO A 11 -17.11 28.16 -23.53
C PRO A 11 -16.33 27.32 -24.55
N MET A 12 -16.07 27.81 -25.76
CA MET A 12 -15.29 27.06 -26.75
C MET A 12 -13.82 26.93 -26.36
N SER A 13 -13.25 27.97 -25.76
CA SER A 13 -11.88 27.90 -25.25
C SER A 13 -11.74 26.88 -24.12
N LEU A 14 -12.72 26.78 -23.22
CA LEU A 14 -12.73 25.78 -22.15
C LEU A 14 -12.80 24.36 -22.72
N ILE A 15 -13.72 24.08 -23.64
CA ILE A 15 -13.83 22.76 -24.28
C ILE A 15 -12.54 22.40 -25.01
N ARG A 16 -11.92 23.36 -25.70
CA ARG A 16 -10.61 23.14 -26.34
C ARG A 16 -9.52 22.82 -25.33
N THR A 17 -9.44 23.53 -24.21
CA THR A 17 -8.46 23.23 -23.15
C THR A 17 -8.71 21.86 -22.51
N PHE A 18 -9.97 21.45 -22.34
CA PHE A 18 -10.33 20.10 -21.87
C PHE A 18 -9.91 18.99 -22.86
N SER A 19 -10.15 19.16 -24.16
CA SER A 19 -9.68 18.21 -25.19
C SER A 19 -8.14 18.16 -25.23
N MET A 20 -7.46 19.31 -25.10
CA MET A 20 -5.99 19.35 -24.98
C MET A 20 -5.48 18.64 -23.71
N MET A 21 -6.23 18.65 -22.60
CA MET A 21 -5.90 17.91 -21.38
C MET A 21 -5.97 16.38 -21.57
N LEU A 22 -6.85 15.90 -22.46
CA LEU A 22 -6.94 14.47 -22.83
C LEU A 22 -5.78 14.01 -23.73
N GLY A 23 -4.91 14.92 -24.18
CA GLY A 23 -3.74 14.63 -25.02
C GLY A 23 -3.92 15.02 -26.49
N GLU A 24 -5.07 15.56 -26.88
CA GLU A 24 -5.33 16.01 -28.25
C GLU A 24 -4.77 17.44 -28.46
N ILE A 25 -3.46 17.53 -28.71
CA ILE A 25 -2.79 18.81 -29.01
C ILE A 25 -2.62 18.96 -30.52
N ASP A 26 -3.46 19.77 -31.17
CA ASP A 26 -3.24 20.22 -32.55
C ASP A 26 -2.20 21.35 -32.60
N PHE A 27 -0.95 20.98 -32.34
CA PHE A 27 0.21 21.89 -32.31
C PHE A 27 0.42 22.57 -33.68
N LEU A 28 0.26 21.81 -34.76
CA LEU A 28 0.52 22.27 -36.12
C LEU A 28 -0.53 23.29 -36.57
N GLY A 29 -1.82 22.99 -36.35
CA GLY A 29 -2.92 23.87 -36.75
C GLY A 29 -3.07 25.12 -35.89
N THR A 30 -2.83 25.00 -34.57
CA THR A 30 -3.14 26.08 -33.62
C THR A 30 -1.95 27.02 -33.36
N TYR A 31 -0.71 26.54 -33.45
CA TYR A 31 0.48 27.33 -33.08
C TYR A 31 1.51 27.50 -34.21
N VAL A 32 1.67 26.51 -35.10
CA VAL A 32 2.67 26.56 -36.18
C VAL A 32 2.16 27.31 -37.41
N LYS A 33 0.94 27.04 -37.90
CA LYS A 33 0.33 27.77 -39.02
C LYS A 33 0.31 29.30 -38.83
N PRO A 34 -0.18 29.85 -37.70
CA PRO A 34 -0.17 31.29 -37.45
C PRO A 34 1.22 31.90 -37.19
N TYR A 35 2.27 31.07 -37.05
CA TYR A 35 3.66 31.53 -36.93
C TYR A 35 4.36 31.65 -38.29
N TYR A 36 4.03 30.78 -39.26
CA TYR A 36 4.69 30.74 -40.57
C TYR A 36 3.86 31.32 -41.73
N LEU A 37 2.52 31.26 -41.69
CA LEU A 37 1.65 31.79 -42.74
C LEU A 37 1.17 33.21 -42.39
N ASN A 38 1.95 34.22 -42.78
CA ASN A 38 1.54 35.63 -42.81
C ASN A 38 0.84 35.98 -44.14
N ASN A 39 -0.13 35.18 -44.60
CA ASN A 39 -0.87 35.49 -45.82
C ASN A 39 -2.19 36.17 -45.47
N ASP A 40 -2.48 37.29 -46.15
CA ASP A 40 -3.51 38.31 -45.89
C ASP A 40 -4.98 37.84 -45.80
N GLU A 41 -5.27 36.54 -45.86
CA GLU A 41 -6.63 35.99 -45.82
C GLU A 41 -7.07 35.50 -44.43
N GLU A 42 -6.14 35.18 -43.51
CA GLU A 42 -6.47 34.78 -42.13
C GLU A 42 -5.82 35.74 -41.13
N ARG A 43 -6.62 36.53 -40.40
CA ARG A 43 -6.19 37.47 -39.34
C ARG A 43 -5.69 36.77 -38.06
N SER A 44 -4.94 35.68 -38.19
CA SER A 44 -4.45 34.86 -37.10
C SER A 44 -3.00 35.22 -36.75
N PHE A 45 -2.77 36.46 -36.30
CA PHE A 45 -1.45 36.87 -35.82
C PHE A 45 -1.28 36.51 -34.34
N LEU A 46 -0.20 35.80 -33.99
CA LEU A 46 0.25 35.58 -32.61
C LEU A 46 1.02 36.83 -32.13
N PRO A 47 0.42 37.72 -31.32
CA PRO A 47 1.05 39.00 -30.96
C PRO A 47 2.35 38.84 -30.15
N PHE A 48 2.49 37.72 -29.43
CA PHE A 48 3.67 37.44 -28.61
C PHE A 48 4.05 35.94 -28.70
N PRO A 49 4.89 35.54 -29.68
CA PRO A 49 5.22 34.12 -29.90
C PRO A 49 6.06 33.51 -28.77
N LEU A 50 7.06 34.24 -28.25
CA LEU A 50 7.94 33.74 -27.18
C LEU A 50 7.19 33.34 -25.89
N PRO A 51 6.39 34.22 -25.25
CA PRO A 51 5.65 33.83 -24.05
C PRO A 51 4.55 32.79 -24.35
N ALA A 52 3.98 32.77 -25.55
CA ALA A 52 2.99 31.76 -25.93
C ALA A 52 3.61 30.35 -26.00
N PHE A 53 4.80 30.20 -26.60
CA PHE A 53 5.53 28.93 -26.61
C PHE A 53 5.97 28.49 -25.20
N PHE A 54 6.38 29.44 -24.36
CA PHE A 54 6.72 29.14 -22.96
C PHE A 54 5.51 28.64 -22.16
N ILE A 55 4.37 29.33 -22.25
CA ILE A 55 3.12 28.93 -21.59
C ILE A 55 2.63 27.58 -22.15
N LEU A 56 2.76 27.33 -23.45
CA LEU A 56 2.42 26.06 -24.07
C LEU A 56 3.30 24.91 -23.58
N GLY A 57 4.62 25.11 -23.50
CA GLY A 57 5.54 24.11 -22.98
C GLY A 57 5.25 23.77 -21.52
N LEU A 58 4.99 24.80 -20.70
CA LEU A 58 4.57 24.61 -19.31
C LEU A 58 3.23 23.87 -19.22
N PHE A 59 2.24 24.25 -20.03
CA PHE A 59 0.94 23.59 -20.08
C PHE A 59 1.04 22.11 -20.48
N MET A 60 1.90 21.78 -21.45
CA MET A 60 2.12 20.41 -21.93
C MET A 60 2.70 19.50 -20.84
N VAL A 61 3.57 20.03 -19.97
CA VAL A 61 4.12 19.29 -18.83
C VAL A 61 3.09 19.17 -17.71
N LEU A 62 2.44 20.27 -17.32
CA LEU A 62 1.56 20.29 -16.15
C LEU A 62 0.26 19.49 -16.37
N MET A 63 -0.42 19.69 -17.51
CA MET A 63 -1.80 19.20 -17.69
C MET A 63 -1.84 17.79 -18.32
N PRO A 64 -1.36 17.54 -19.55
CA PRO A 64 -1.38 16.18 -20.09
C PRO A 64 -0.49 15.18 -19.35
N ILE A 65 0.66 15.59 -18.82
CA ILE A 65 1.65 14.67 -18.26
C ILE A 65 1.51 14.54 -16.74
N LEU A 66 1.68 15.63 -15.98
CA LEU A 66 1.65 15.54 -14.52
C LEU A 66 0.25 15.26 -13.98
N LEU A 67 -0.78 15.97 -14.45
CA LEU A 67 -2.14 15.79 -13.95
C LEU A 67 -2.68 14.38 -14.28
N MET A 68 -2.51 13.88 -15.51
CA MET A 68 -2.94 12.52 -15.85
C MET A 68 -2.20 11.45 -15.04
N ASN A 69 -0.88 11.56 -14.90
CA ASN A 69 -0.10 10.60 -14.11
C ASN A 69 -0.50 10.64 -12.63
N LEU A 70 -0.83 11.82 -12.10
CA LEU A 70 -1.34 11.97 -10.73
C LEU A 70 -2.73 11.34 -10.58
N LEU A 71 -3.66 11.60 -11.50
CA LEU A 71 -5.01 11.02 -11.45
C LEU A 71 -4.97 9.50 -11.58
N ILE A 72 -4.16 8.97 -12.48
CA ILE A 72 -3.94 7.53 -12.62
C ILE A 72 -3.30 6.98 -11.35
N GLY A 73 -2.29 7.66 -10.79
CA GLY A 73 -1.62 7.24 -9.55
C GLY A 73 -2.57 7.20 -8.35
N LEU A 74 -3.45 8.18 -8.20
CA LEU A 74 -4.49 8.20 -7.16
C LEU A 74 -5.51 7.09 -7.39
N ALA A 75 -6.01 6.93 -8.62
CA ALA A 75 -6.97 5.87 -8.94
C ALA A 75 -6.38 4.48 -8.72
N VAL A 76 -5.09 4.27 -9.03
CA VAL A 76 -4.39 3.00 -8.79
C VAL A 76 -4.13 2.77 -7.30
N GLY A 77 -3.79 3.81 -6.53
CA GLY A 77 -3.69 3.69 -5.07
C GLY A 77 -5.03 3.32 -4.43
N ASP A 78 -6.10 3.98 -4.87
CA ASP A 78 -7.46 3.71 -4.41
C ASP A 78 -7.91 2.29 -4.79
N ILE A 79 -7.68 1.86 -6.05
CA ILE A 79 -8.07 0.51 -6.50
C ILE A 79 -7.29 -0.58 -5.77
N GLU A 80 -6.02 -0.37 -5.44
CA GLU A 80 -5.20 -1.36 -4.72
C GLU A 80 -5.71 -1.56 -3.29
N SER A 81 -6.01 -0.47 -2.58
CA SER A 81 -6.58 -0.55 -1.23
C SER A 81 -7.97 -1.20 -1.20
N VAL A 82 -8.81 -0.89 -2.20
CA VAL A 82 -10.13 -1.51 -2.37
C VAL A 82 -10.00 -2.97 -2.74
N ARG A 83 -9.06 -3.34 -3.62
CA ARG A 83 -8.78 -4.72 -4.02
C ARG A 83 -8.33 -5.57 -2.85
N ARG A 84 -7.42 -5.07 -2.01
CA ARG A 84 -6.94 -5.79 -0.80
C ARG A 84 -8.09 -6.15 0.14
N ASN A 85 -9.08 -5.26 0.27
CA ASN A 85 -10.22 -5.43 1.15
C ASN A 85 -11.49 -5.95 0.45
N ALA A 86 -11.45 -6.20 -0.86
CA ALA A 86 -12.63 -6.49 -1.67
C ALA A 86 -13.32 -7.79 -1.25
N GLN A 87 -12.54 -8.81 -0.88
CA GLN A 87 -13.09 -10.10 -0.44
C GLN A 87 -13.87 -9.98 0.86
N LEU A 88 -13.27 -9.33 1.88
CA LEU A 88 -13.94 -9.07 3.15
C LEU A 88 -15.19 -8.21 2.93
N LYS A 89 -15.08 -7.15 2.11
CA LYS A 89 -16.22 -6.28 1.78
C LYS A 89 -17.33 -7.04 1.06
N ARG A 90 -16.99 -7.99 0.17
CA ARG A 90 -17.94 -8.88 -0.51
C ARG A 90 -18.69 -9.76 0.50
N LEU A 91 -17.97 -10.44 1.40
CA LEU A 91 -18.57 -11.29 2.44
C LEU A 91 -19.42 -10.46 3.41
N ALA A 92 -18.92 -9.31 3.85
CA ALA A 92 -19.67 -8.41 4.74
C ALA A 92 -20.97 -7.95 4.09
N MET A 93 -20.95 -7.58 2.81
CA MET A 93 -22.15 -7.19 2.08
C MET A 93 -23.16 -8.34 1.96
N GLN A 94 -22.69 -9.59 1.78
CA GLN A 94 -23.56 -10.77 1.80
C GLN A 94 -24.23 -10.93 3.17
N VAL A 95 -23.48 -10.83 4.26
CA VAL A 95 -24.01 -10.95 5.62
C VAL A 95 -25.03 -9.84 5.90
N VAL A 96 -24.75 -8.59 5.51
CA VAL A 96 -25.68 -7.47 5.64
C VAL A 96 -26.97 -7.74 4.85
N LEU A 97 -26.86 -8.18 3.60
CA LEU A 97 -28.03 -8.50 2.78
C LEU A 97 -28.87 -9.62 3.41
N HIS A 98 -28.25 -10.72 3.85
CA HIS A 98 -28.95 -11.82 4.51
C HIS A 98 -29.64 -11.36 5.79
N THR A 99 -28.97 -10.55 6.62
CA THR A 99 -29.53 -10.02 7.87
C THR A 99 -30.70 -9.07 7.61
N GLU A 100 -30.58 -8.19 6.61
CA GLU A 100 -31.67 -7.29 6.25
C GLU A 100 -32.87 -8.02 5.67
N LEU A 101 -32.63 -9.07 4.88
CA LEU A 101 -33.65 -9.92 4.28
C LEU A 101 -34.38 -10.72 5.37
N GLU A 102 -33.63 -11.36 6.27
CA GLU A 102 -34.17 -12.07 7.43
C GLU A 102 -35.07 -11.16 8.29
N ARG A 103 -34.63 -9.93 8.55
CA ARG A 103 -35.42 -8.95 9.32
C ARG A 103 -36.73 -8.54 8.63
N LYS A 104 -36.78 -8.56 7.29
CA LYS A 104 -37.94 -8.15 6.50
C LYS A 104 -38.88 -9.32 6.16
N LEU A 105 -38.45 -10.58 6.28
CA LEU A 105 -39.30 -11.72 5.98
C LEU A 105 -40.27 -12.08 7.12
N PRO A 106 -41.50 -12.55 6.81
CA PRO A 106 -42.42 -13.03 7.82
C PRO A 106 -41.93 -14.34 8.45
N ARG A 107 -42.04 -14.46 9.78
CA ARG A 107 -41.52 -15.58 10.58
C ARG A 107 -41.91 -16.98 10.07
N ARG A 108 -43.11 -17.12 9.49
CA ARG A 108 -43.59 -18.39 8.90
C ARG A 108 -42.76 -18.90 7.73
N LEU A 109 -42.14 -18.01 6.95
CA LEU A 109 -41.26 -18.40 5.85
C LEU A 109 -39.86 -18.73 6.36
N LEU A 110 -39.39 -17.99 7.36
CA LEU A 110 -38.08 -18.20 7.96
C LEU A 110 -38.01 -19.59 8.62
N GLU A 111 -38.99 -19.92 9.47
CA GLU A 111 -39.08 -21.22 10.15
C GLU A 111 -39.22 -22.42 9.18
N ARG A 112 -39.77 -22.19 7.97
CA ARG A 112 -39.94 -23.25 6.97
C ARG A 112 -38.70 -23.50 6.11
N VAL A 113 -37.85 -22.48 5.98
CA VAL A 113 -36.65 -22.51 5.13
C VAL A 113 -35.39 -22.76 5.96
N ASP A 114 -35.39 -22.37 7.23
CA ASP A 114 -34.26 -22.55 8.14
C ASP A 114 -33.96 -24.05 8.35
N LYS A 115 -32.70 -24.41 8.12
CA LYS A 115 -32.19 -25.78 8.22
C LYS A 115 -30.80 -25.71 8.86
N ILE A 116 -30.67 -26.33 10.02
CA ILE A 116 -29.46 -26.25 10.85
C ILE A 116 -28.33 -27.14 10.30
N GLU A 117 -28.67 -28.21 9.58
CA GLU A 117 -27.71 -29.18 9.07
C GLU A 117 -27.87 -29.35 7.55
N ILE A 118 -26.74 -29.32 6.84
CA ILE A 118 -26.65 -29.56 5.41
C ILE A 118 -25.72 -30.77 5.20
N ILE A 119 -26.26 -31.85 4.63
CA ILE A 119 -25.50 -33.05 4.26
C ILE A 119 -25.12 -32.92 2.78
N GLU A 120 -23.83 -32.77 2.50
CA GLU A 120 -23.29 -32.70 1.14
C GLU A 120 -22.64 -34.03 0.74
N TYR A 121 -23.05 -34.57 -0.40
CA TYR A 121 -22.48 -35.79 -0.97
C TYR A 121 -21.56 -35.37 -2.14
N PRO A 122 -20.23 -35.44 -1.99
CA PRO A 122 -19.28 -34.91 -2.98
C PRO A 122 -19.34 -35.62 -4.35
N ASN A 123 -19.87 -36.85 -4.39
CA ASN A 123 -19.99 -37.65 -5.61
C ASN A 123 -21.43 -37.74 -6.15
N ASP A 124 -22.40 -37.05 -5.55
CA ASP A 124 -23.79 -37.07 -6.03
C ASP A 124 -24.10 -35.77 -6.79
N THR A 125 -24.12 -35.84 -8.11
CA THR A 125 -24.46 -34.69 -8.97
C THR A 125 -25.96 -34.42 -8.87
N LYS A 126 -26.32 -33.31 -8.24
CA LYS A 126 -27.71 -32.89 -7.99
C LYS A 126 -28.57 -32.91 -9.27
N CYS A 127 -29.84 -33.23 -9.06
CA CYS A 127 -30.85 -33.53 -10.08
C CYS A 127 -30.96 -32.52 -11.25
N LYS A 128 -31.45 -33.05 -12.38
CA LYS A 128 -31.64 -32.49 -13.73
C LYS A 128 -32.53 -31.24 -13.85
N LEU A 129 -32.39 -30.23 -12.99
CA LEU A 129 -32.94 -28.88 -13.20
C LEU A 129 -31.98 -27.98 -14.01
N GLY A 130 -31.01 -28.60 -14.71
CA GLY A 130 -29.76 -27.97 -15.11
C GLY A 130 -29.82 -26.97 -16.26
N PHE A 131 -30.86 -26.92 -17.11
CA PHE A 131 -30.84 -26.01 -18.27
C PHE A 131 -31.28 -24.58 -17.91
N LEU A 132 -32.45 -24.44 -17.27
CA LEU A 132 -32.93 -23.13 -16.81
C LEU A 132 -32.07 -22.58 -15.68
N ASP A 133 -31.64 -23.44 -14.75
CA ASP A 133 -30.73 -23.05 -13.67
C ASP A 133 -29.35 -22.66 -14.21
N SER A 134 -28.80 -23.36 -15.21
CA SER A 134 -27.53 -22.92 -15.84
C SER A 134 -27.66 -21.60 -16.59
N ILE A 135 -28.79 -21.34 -17.26
CA ILE A 135 -29.02 -20.07 -17.95
C ILE A 135 -29.21 -18.94 -16.93
N LEU A 136 -29.99 -19.14 -15.88
CA LEU A 136 -30.15 -18.16 -14.80
C LEU A 136 -28.83 -17.92 -14.07
N ARG A 137 -28.06 -18.96 -13.74
CA ARG A 137 -26.77 -18.85 -13.05
C ARG A 137 -25.72 -18.14 -13.91
N LYS A 138 -25.78 -18.29 -15.23
CA LYS A 138 -24.88 -17.63 -16.19
C LYS A 138 -25.30 -16.18 -16.48
N TRP A 139 -26.60 -15.87 -16.46
CA TRP A 139 -27.13 -14.53 -16.76
C TRP A 139 -27.27 -13.65 -15.52
N CYS A 140 -27.73 -14.20 -14.40
CA CYS A 140 -27.67 -13.60 -13.06
C CYS A 140 -26.31 -13.82 -12.38
N GLY A 141 -25.28 -14.20 -13.16
CA GLY A 141 -23.89 -14.41 -12.76
C GLY A 141 -23.73 -14.56 -11.27
N ASN A 142 -23.95 -15.78 -10.74
CA ASN A 142 -23.90 -16.04 -9.29
C ASN A 142 -22.73 -15.25 -8.68
N PRO A 143 -22.96 -14.19 -7.89
CA PRO A 143 -21.87 -13.50 -7.19
C PRO A 143 -21.17 -14.41 -6.15
N PHE A 144 -21.70 -15.64 -6.03
CA PHE A 144 -21.34 -16.74 -5.16
C PHE A 144 -20.46 -17.82 -5.81
N SER A 145 -19.97 -17.64 -7.05
CA SER A 145 -19.00 -18.60 -7.59
C SER A 145 -17.67 -18.50 -6.84
N ASP A 146 -17.21 -19.66 -6.38
CA ASP A 146 -16.03 -19.92 -5.57
C ASP A 146 -14.70 -19.45 -6.20
N ASP A 147 -14.68 -19.24 -7.52
CA ASP A 147 -13.51 -18.73 -8.28
C ASP A 147 -12.97 -17.38 -7.79
N GLY A 148 -13.77 -16.60 -7.05
CA GLY A 148 -13.29 -15.36 -6.43
C GLY A 148 -12.49 -15.57 -5.14
N LEU A 149 -12.56 -16.75 -4.52
CA LEU A 149 -11.90 -17.07 -3.25
C LEU A 149 -10.38 -17.26 -3.44
N ASP A 150 -9.96 -17.67 -4.63
CA ASP A 150 -8.57 -18.07 -4.92
C ASP A 150 -7.63 -16.88 -5.18
N MET A 151 -8.16 -15.66 -5.31
CA MET A 151 -7.35 -14.43 -5.37
C MET A 151 -6.75 -14.00 -4.02
N VAL A 152 -6.89 -14.81 -2.96
CA VAL A 152 -6.36 -14.58 -1.61
C VAL A 152 -4.91 -15.08 -1.43
N MET A 153 -4.25 -15.51 -2.52
CA MET A 153 -2.83 -15.89 -2.49
C MET A 153 -1.85 -14.72 -2.28
N ASP A 154 -2.31 -13.50 -1.97
CA ASP A 154 -1.45 -12.34 -1.63
C ASP A 154 -1.46 -12.00 -0.12
N ASN A 155 -1.68 -13.01 0.73
CA ASN A 155 -1.56 -12.93 2.20
C ASN A 155 -0.10 -12.96 2.71
N GLY A 156 0.88 -12.74 1.84
CA GLY A 156 2.30 -12.76 2.23
C GLY A 156 2.61 -11.75 3.34
N GLU A 157 2.05 -10.55 3.24
CA GLU A 157 2.27 -9.48 4.23
C GLU A 157 1.63 -9.80 5.59
N ASP A 158 0.36 -10.21 5.60
CA ASP A 158 -0.37 -10.50 6.83
C ASP A 158 0.20 -11.74 7.55
N PHE A 159 0.66 -12.75 6.79
CA PHE A 159 1.38 -13.90 7.32
C PHE A 159 2.71 -13.49 7.96
N VAL A 160 3.50 -12.64 7.29
CA VAL A 160 4.78 -12.15 7.81
C VAL A 160 4.57 -11.33 9.09
N VAL A 161 3.54 -10.49 9.14
CA VAL A 161 3.18 -9.73 10.36
C VAL A 161 2.84 -10.68 11.51
N ALA A 162 2.05 -11.72 11.26
CA ALA A 162 1.68 -12.71 12.28
C ALA A 162 2.91 -13.50 12.78
N GLU A 163 3.80 -13.94 11.89
CA GLU A 163 5.04 -14.63 12.27
C GLU A 163 6.02 -13.71 13.01
N LEU A 164 6.10 -12.44 12.63
CA LEU A 164 6.88 -11.44 13.36
C LEU A 164 6.33 -11.23 14.77
N GLU A 165 5.01 -11.18 14.92
CA GLU A 165 4.38 -11.03 16.23
C GLU A 165 4.64 -12.24 17.13
N LYS A 166 4.53 -13.46 16.59
CA LYS A 166 4.88 -14.69 17.30
C LYS A 166 6.35 -14.68 17.73
N THR A 167 7.26 -14.27 16.84
CA THR A 167 8.69 -14.16 17.14
C THR A 167 8.95 -13.12 18.23
N LYS A 168 8.27 -11.97 18.17
CA LYS A 168 8.35 -10.91 19.20
C LYS A 168 7.81 -11.38 20.55
N ARG A 169 6.77 -12.22 20.58
CA ARG A 169 6.27 -12.85 21.83
C ARG A 169 7.33 -13.78 22.41
N ARG A 170 7.85 -14.72 21.61
CA ARG A 170 8.92 -15.64 22.04
C ARG A 170 10.17 -14.92 22.56
N LEU A 171 10.57 -13.83 21.90
CA LEU A 171 11.76 -13.07 22.28
C LEU A 171 11.56 -12.32 23.61
N ARG A 172 10.35 -11.83 23.89
CA ARG A 172 9.98 -11.31 25.21
C ARG A 172 10.07 -12.39 26.28
N ASP A 173 9.52 -13.57 26.04
CA ASP A 173 9.57 -14.67 27.01
C ASP A 173 11.02 -15.05 27.34
N ILE A 174 11.88 -15.18 26.31
CA ILE A 174 13.32 -15.45 26.49
C ILE A 174 14.00 -14.33 27.28
N THR A 175 13.66 -13.07 27.02
CA THR A 175 14.25 -11.93 27.74
C THR A 175 13.91 -11.98 29.23
N THR A 176 12.65 -12.30 29.57
CA THR A 176 12.22 -12.45 30.97
C THR A 176 12.90 -13.64 31.67
N ALA A 177 13.07 -14.76 30.96
CA ALA A 177 13.79 -15.93 31.48
C ALA A 177 15.28 -15.62 31.70
N LEU A 178 15.90 -14.84 30.83
CA LEU A 178 17.30 -14.43 30.95
C LEU A 178 17.50 -13.48 32.14
N GLU A 179 16.55 -12.57 32.39
CA GLU A 179 16.60 -11.67 33.54
C GLU A 179 16.49 -12.41 34.87
N THR A 180 15.59 -13.40 34.97
CA THR A 180 15.48 -14.25 36.17
C THR A 180 16.74 -15.11 36.38
N GLN A 181 17.31 -15.68 35.32
CA GLN A 181 18.60 -16.39 35.40
C GLN A 181 19.74 -15.46 35.87
N HIS A 182 19.78 -14.21 35.37
CA HIS A 182 20.77 -13.23 35.80
C HIS A 182 20.61 -12.88 37.28
N GLN A 183 19.38 -12.75 37.79
CA GLN A 183 19.11 -12.54 39.21
C GLN A 183 19.56 -13.73 40.07
N PHE A 184 19.27 -14.97 39.65
CA PHE A 184 19.75 -16.16 40.35
C PHE A 184 21.27 -16.23 40.38
N LEU A 185 21.96 -15.88 39.28
CA LEU A 185 23.42 -15.86 39.23
C LEU A 185 23.99 -14.85 40.24
N ARG A 186 23.40 -13.65 40.35
CA ARG A 186 23.81 -12.65 41.36
C ARG A 186 23.61 -13.18 42.78
N LEU A 187 22.49 -13.84 43.06
CA LEU A 187 22.22 -14.45 44.37
C LEU A 187 23.18 -15.59 44.70
N ILE A 188 23.57 -16.40 43.70
CA ILE A 188 24.57 -17.46 43.88
C ILE A 188 25.93 -16.86 44.21
N VAL A 189 26.40 -15.85 43.46
CA VAL A 189 27.67 -15.17 43.75
C VAL A 189 27.67 -14.55 45.16
N GLN A 190 26.56 -13.91 45.54
CA GLN A 190 26.39 -13.33 46.87
C GLN A 190 26.42 -14.39 47.98
N LYS A 191 25.80 -15.57 47.76
CA LYS A 191 25.69 -16.64 48.75
C LYS A 191 26.89 -17.59 48.77
N MET A 192 27.65 -17.67 47.69
CA MET A 192 28.90 -18.44 47.62
C MET A 192 30.04 -17.77 48.41
N GLU A 193 29.81 -16.58 49.01
CA GLU A 193 30.81 -15.80 49.74
C GLU A 193 32.16 -15.73 48.98
N ILE A 194 32.08 -15.65 47.64
CA ILE A 194 33.27 -15.44 46.84
C ILE A 194 33.72 -14.02 47.16
N LYS A 195 34.70 -13.90 48.07
CA LYS A 195 35.48 -12.70 48.23
C LYS A 195 36.11 -12.41 46.88
N THR A 196 35.51 -11.51 46.10
CA THR A 196 36.21 -10.91 44.99
C THR A 196 37.31 -10.05 45.60
N GLU A 197 38.55 -10.50 45.47
CA GLU A 197 39.79 -9.81 45.87
C GLU A 197 39.88 -8.34 45.39
N ALA A 198 39.00 -7.93 44.47
CA ALA A 198 38.87 -6.57 43.97
C ALA A 198 38.10 -5.59 44.89
N ASP A 199 37.49 -6.04 46.00
CA ASP A 199 36.84 -5.14 46.97
C ASP A 199 37.80 -4.65 48.08
N ASP A 200 39.03 -5.20 48.14
CA ASP A 200 40.08 -4.81 49.11
C ASP A 200 41.05 -3.72 48.58
N VAL A 201 40.82 -3.21 47.36
CA VAL A 201 41.68 -2.18 46.72
C VAL A 201 40.85 -1.09 46.05
N ASP A 202 40.09 -0.31 46.83
CA ASP A 202 39.84 1.10 46.50
C ASP A 202 39.45 1.95 47.73
N GLU A 203 40.25 1.92 48.80
CA GLU A 203 40.34 3.08 49.68
C GLU A 203 41.34 4.06 49.07
N GLY A 204 40.88 5.06 48.31
CA GLY A 204 41.86 5.91 47.63
C GLY A 204 41.47 7.20 46.93
N VAL A 205 40.23 7.72 46.97
CA VAL A 205 40.01 9.13 46.54
C VAL A 205 38.81 9.79 47.23
N SER A 206 39.09 10.96 47.83
CA SER A 206 38.11 11.81 48.52
C SER A 206 36.99 12.32 47.59
N PRO A 207 35.72 12.37 48.03
CA PRO A 207 34.56 12.69 47.18
C PRO A 207 34.45 14.17 46.74
N ASN A 208 35.47 15.00 46.96
CA ASN A 208 35.37 16.45 46.73
C ASN A 208 35.77 16.94 45.33
N ASN A 209 35.85 16.06 44.33
CA ASN A 209 36.00 16.47 42.91
C ASN A 209 34.98 15.74 42.02
N LEU A 210 33.69 15.91 42.34
CA LEU A 210 32.59 15.59 41.43
C LEU A 210 32.37 16.77 40.47
N ASN A 211 32.92 16.68 39.25
CA ASN A 211 32.36 17.41 38.11
C ASN A 211 31.36 16.47 37.38
N PRO A 212 30.10 16.89 37.15
CA PRO A 212 29.12 16.02 36.53
C PRO A 212 29.29 16.07 35.01
N VAL A 213 29.83 15.01 34.41
CA VAL A 213 29.69 14.81 32.95
C VAL A 213 28.47 13.94 32.70
N ASN A 214 27.37 14.64 32.42
CA ASN A 214 26.20 14.14 31.73
C ASN A 214 26.62 13.37 30.46
N GLY A 215 26.19 12.12 30.32
CA GLY A 215 26.42 11.37 29.09
C GLY A 215 25.85 9.97 29.14
N HIS A 216 24.56 9.84 28.83
CA HIS A 216 23.97 8.57 28.41
C HIS A 216 24.78 7.99 27.24
N ALA A 217 25.50 6.88 27.48
CA ALA A 217 26.12 6.11 26.41
C ALA A 217 25.85 4.62 26.62
N ASN A 218 24.72 4.17 26.08
CA ASN A 218 24.46 2.76 25.81
C ASN A 218 25.46 2.26 24.75
N LYS A 219 26.64 1.81 25.18
CA LYS A 219 27.63 1.15 24.31
C LYS A 219 27.71 -0.34 24.63
N TRP A 220 26.65 -1.06 24.25
CA TRP A 220 26.73 -2.51 24.05
C TRP A 220 27.00 -2.77 22.57
N THR A 221 28.29 -2.81 22.18
CA THR A 221 28.67 -3.31 20.85
C THR A 221 29.39 -4.64 21.02
N SER A 222 28.69 -5.76 20.79
CA SER A 222 29.28 -7.10 20.82
C SER A 222 30.15 -7.34 19.57
N PRO A 223 31.40 -7.82 19.70
CA PRO A 223 32.30 -8.09 18.57
C PRO A 223 31.85 -9.21 17.62
N LYS A 224 30.82 -9.99 17.99
CA LYS A 224 30.43 -11.21 17.27
C LYS A 224 29.56 -10.97 16.03
N ILE A 225 28.98 -9.78 15.86
CA ILE A 225 28.07 -9.49 14.72
C ILE A 225 28.83 -9.02 13.47
N ARG A 226 30.08 -8.53 13.60
CA ARG A 226 30.86 -8.03 12.46
C ARG A 226 31.31 -9.11 11.46
N LYS A 227 31.32 -10.39 11.83
CA LYS A 227 31.77 -11.45 10.91
C LYS A 227 30.73 -11.87 9.88
N LYS A 228 29.42 -11.64 10.10
CA LYS A 228 28.37 -12.02 9.14
C LYS A 228 28.03 -10.94 8.11
N LEU A 229 28.35 -9.67 8.36
CA LEU A 229 28.10 -8.59 7.39
C LEU A 229 29.24 -8.42 6.37
N ARG A 230 30.47 -8.81 6.71
CA ARG A 230 31.61 -8.70 5.79
C ARG A 230 31.68 -9.82 4.74
N SER A 231 31.06 -10.98 5.01
CA SER A 231 31.02 -12.08 4.04
C SER A 231 29.97 -11.88 2.95
N VAL A 232 28.93 -11.08 3.19
CA VAL A 232 27.87 -10.81 2.20
C VAL A 232 28.24 -9.64 1.27
N LEU A 233 29.11 -8.73 1.71
CA LEU A 233 29.63 -7.63 0.88
C LEU A 233 30.81 -8.03 -0.03
N SER A 234 31.41 -9.20 0.17
CA SER A 234 32.56 -9.66 -0.64
C SER A 234 32.17 -10.48 -1.88
N PHE A 235 30.89 -10.79 -2.09
CA PHE A 235 30.42 -11.53 -3.28
C PHE A 235 29.95 -10.63 -4.43
N ASN A 236 29.86 -9.31 -4.24
CA ASN A 236 29.36 -8.40 -5.28
C ASN A 236 30.43 -7.54 -5.97
N ASN A 237 31.73 -7.91 -5.88
CA ASN A 237 32.80 -7.16 -6.56
C ASN A 237 33.80 -8.02 -7.35
N LYS A 238 33.35 -9.15 -7.90
CA LYS A 238 34.07 -9.89 -8.96
C LYS A 238 33.16 -10.04 -10.16
N GLY A 239 33.10 -9.00 -10.98
CA GLY A 239 32.33 -8.94 -12.21
C GLY A 239 32.36 -7.55 -12.84
N ASN A 240 33.55 -7.03 -13.13
CA ASN A 240 33.83 -6.15 -14.27
C ASN A 240 35.29 -5.66 -14.22
N SER A 241 36.16 -6.42 -14.87
CA SER A 241 37.27 -5.94 -15.69
C SER A 241 37.57 -7.02 -16.72
#